data_AF-A0A819MXL0-F1
#
_entry.id   AF-A0A819MXL0-F1
#
_cell.length_a   1.000
_cell.length_b   1.000
_cell.length_c   1.000
_cell.angle_alpha   90.00
_cell.angle_beta   90.00
_cell.angle_gamma   90.00
#
_symmetry.space_group_name_H-M   'P 1'
#
loop_
_entity.id
_entity.type
_entity.pdbx_description
1 polymer ?
#
loop_
_entity_poly.entity_id
_entity_poly.type
_entity_poly.pdbx_seq_one_letter_code
_entity_poly.pdbx_strand_id
1 'polypeptide(L)'
;ASVLSAFISTHSEPSINLLPDLLRQIPIVLFSGEYDLICNHLATENMLDGMTWNDKTGFNLGNETVAPIDPWIVEGETAGFIQYARNLTYILFHNAGHMVPYNQGRRSRAMLHQFIQLNLTHSNNQTMENNNTGVNPIMHRYFKHFILIVFTVIITGIALTGIIRYFACKRQQSVITVPYHSPNLFRSKQQPTTYTLLNRNRDVLDDKISA
;
A
#
# COMPACT_ATOMS: atom_id res chain seq x y z
N ALA A 1 47.55 -21.07 -25.49
CA ALA A 1 46.98 -19.84 -24.93
C ALA A 1 45.46 -20.01 -24.86
N SER A 2 44.83 -19.77 -23.71
CA SER A 2 43.36 -19.80 -23.62
C SER A 2 42.78 -18.56 -24.31
N VAL A 3 41.54 -18.63 -24.82
CA VAL A 3 40.88 -17.47 -25.44
C VAL A 3 40.87 -16.26 -24.51
N LEU A 4 40.72 -16.48 -23.19
CA LEU A 4 40.76 -15.43 -22.18
C LEU A 4 42.11 -14.68 -22.14
N SER A 5 43.22 -15.37 -22.36
CA SER A 5 44.56 -14.74 -22.37
C SER A 5 44.79 -13.77 -23.53
N ALA A 6 43.92 -13.79 -24.54
CA ALA A 6 43.93 -12.80 -25.63
C ALA A 6 43.16 -11.52 -25.27
N PHE A 7 42.34 -11.52 -24.22
CA PHE A 7 41.53 -10.38 -23.76
C PHE A 7 42.20 -9.62 -22.60
N ILE A 8 43.50 -9.37 -22.70
CA ILE A 8 44.18 -8.45 -21.78
C ILE A 8 43.83 -7.03 -22.21
N SER A 9 42.96 -6.35 -21.46
CA SER A 9 42.55 -4.98 -21.76
C SER A 9 43.65 -3.99 -21.37
N THR A 10 44.52 -3.63 -22.32
CA THR A 10 45.54 -2.59 -22.11
C THR A 10 44.99 -1.18 -22.32
N HIS A 11 43.86 -1.04 -23.02
CA HIS A 11 43.29 0.26 -23.41
C HIS A 11 41.80 0.43 -23.06
N SER A 12 41.12 -0.62 -22.61
CA SER A 12 39.68 -0.55 -22.31
C SER A 12 39.45 -0.28 -20.83
N GLU A 13 38.63 0.71 -20.53
CA GLU A 13 38.20 1.03 -19.18
C GLU A 13 37.14 0.03 -18.68
N PRO A 14 37.03 -0.17 -17.35
CA PRO A 14 35.94 -0.92 -16.75
C PRO A 14 34.57 -0.35 -17.14
N SER A 15 33.59 -1.22 -17.40
CA SER A 15 32.25 -0.85 -17.88
C SER A 15 31.48 0.06 -16.91
N ILE A 16 31.79 0.01 -15.62
CA ILE A 16 31.20 0.90 -14.59
C ILE A 16 31.41 2.39 -14.92
N ASN A 17 32.51 2.75 -15.58
CA ASN A 17 32.78 4.13 -16.00
C ASN A 17 31.86 4.60 -17.13
N LEU A 18 31.25 3.66 -17.87
CA LEU A 18 30.36 3.94 -18.99
C LEU A 18 28.88 3.97 -18.58
N LEU A 19 28.53 3.32 -17.46
CA LEU A 19 27.14 3.20 -17.00
C LEU A 19 26.45 4.56 -16.76
N PRO A 20 27.08 5.57 -16.12
CA PRO A 20 26.44 6.87 -15.92
C PRO A 20 26.02 7.56 -17.22
N ASP A 21 26.83 7.43 -18.27
CA ASP A 21 26.60 8.04 -19.57
C ASP A 21 25.51 7.33 -20.36
N LEU A 22 25.41 6.01 -20.19
CA LEU A 22 24.34 5.20 -20.76
C LEU A 22 23.01 5.45 -20.05
N LEU A 23 23.00 5.54 -18.71
CA LEU A 23 21.80 5.80 -17.91
C LEU A 23 21.13 7.16 -18.21
N ARG A 24 21.89 8.10 -18.78
CA ARG A 24 21.33 9.37 -19.29
C ARG A 24 20.48 9.20 -20.55
N GLN A 25 20.66 8.10 -21.29
CA GLN A 25 20.09 7.91 -22.62
C GLN A 25 19.16 6.70 -22.71
N ILE A 26 19.47 5.62 -21.98
CA ILE A 26 18.74 4.36 -22.05
C ILE A 26 18.46 3.80 -20.65
N PRO A 27 17.30 3.13 -20.48
CA PRO A 27 17.02 2.38 -19.26
C PRO A 27 17.89 1.13 -19.17
N ILE A 28 18.43 0.84 -17.98
CA ILE A 28 19.29 -0.31 -17.72
C ILE A 28 18.71 -1.12 -16.56
N VAL A 29 18.69 -2.44 -16.73
CA VAL A 29 18.37 -3.40 -15.68
C VAL A 29 19.65 -4.16 -15.32
N LEU A 30 20.04 -4.11 -14.06
CA LEU A 30 21.03 -5.01 -13.49
C LEU A 30 20.31 -6.01 -12.58
N PHE A 31 20.73 -7.26 -12.62
CA PHE A 31 20.15 -8.29 -11.77
C PHE A 31 21.23 -9.23 -11.25
N SER A 32 21.02 -9.71 -10.03
CA SER A 32 21.95 -10.63 -9.35
C SER A 32 21.18 -11.78 -8.72
N GLY A 33 21.79 -12.97 -8.69
CA GLY A 33 21.29 -14.09 -7.92
C GLY A 33 21.77 -14.01 -6.47
N GLU A 34 20.88 -14.29 -5.52
CA GLU A 34 21.18 -14.28 -4.08
C GLU A 34 22.38 -15.19 -3.71
N TYR A 35 22.54 -16.33 -4.38
CA TYR A 35 23.56 -17.35 -4.10
C TYR A 35 24.77 -17.31 -5.05
N ASP A 36 24.96 -16.25 -5.82
CA ASP A 36 26.16 -16.08 -6.62
C ASP A 36 27.36 -15.70 -5.75
N LEU A 37 28.45 -16.47 -5.83
CA LEU A 37 29.68 -16.20 -5.11
C LEU A 37 30.64 -15.30 -5.89
N ILE A 38 30.71 -15.44 -7.22
CA ILE A 38 31.69 -14.77 -8.06
C ILE A 38 31.25 -13.33 -8.33
N CYS A 39 29.99 -13.14 -8.70
CA CYS A 39 29.38 -11.82 -8.94
C CYS A 39 28.26 -11.58 -7.93
N ASN A 40 28.61 -11.63 -6.64
CA ASN A 40 27.64 -11.55 -5.56
C ASN A 40 26.85 -10.23 -5.57
N HIS A 41 25.62 -10.32 -5.10
CA HIS A 41 24.69 -9.19 -5.02
C HIS A 41 25.21 -8.05 -4.14
N LEU A 42 25.88 -8.35 -3.02
CA LEU A 42 26.45 -7.33 -2.12
C LEU A 42 27.51 -6.46 -2.82
N ALA A 43 28.38 -7.07 -3.64
CA ALA A 43 29.38 -6.33 -4.42
C ALA A 43 28.70 -5.46 -5.49
N THR A 44 27.62 -5.95 -6.08
CA THR A 44 26.81 -5.18 -7.05
C THR A 44 26.14 -3.99 -6.36
N GLU A 45 25.54 -4.20 -5.20
CA GLU A 45 24.90 -3.16 -4.39
C GLU A 45 25.91 -2.11 -3.95
N ASN A 46 27.07 -2.52 -3.41
CA ASN A 46 28.14 -1.59 -3.05
C ASN A 46 28.66 -0.77 -4.24
N MET A 47 28.78 -1.40 -5.41
CA MET A 47 29.15 -0.70 -6.64
C MET A 47 28.10 0.35 -7.02
N LEU A 48 26.82 0.00 -6.93
CA LEU A 48 25.73 0.91 -7.23
C LEU A 48 25.62 2.06 -6.23
N ASP A 49 25.81 1.79 -4.94
CA ASP A 49 25.82 2.80 -3.89
C ASP A 49 26.93 3.82 -4.06
N GLY A 50 28.10 3.40 -4.57
CA GLY A 50 29.21 4.30 -4.89
C GLY A 50 29.09 4.98 -6.26
N MET A 51 28.26 4.47 -7.17
CA MET A 51 28.11 5.01 -8.52
C MET A 51 27.30 6.30 -8.50
N THR A 52 27.76 7.30 -9.25
CA THR A 52 27.01 8.55 -9.46
C THR A 52 26.44 8.58 -10.86
N TRP A 53 25.12 8.72 -10.98
CA TRP A 53 24.41 8.87 -12.25
C TRP A 53 23.25 9.84 -12.10
N ASN A 54 23.01 10.65 -13.14
CA ASN A 54 21.95 11.65 -13.14
C ASN A 54 21.99 12.54 -11.88
N ASP A 55 23.17 13.12 -11.61
CA ASP A 55 23.47 14.10 -10.55
C ASP A 55 23.33 13.62 -9.09
N LYS A 56 23.18 12.30 -8.88
CA LYS A 56 23.05 11.70 -7.55
C LYS A 56 23.85 10.41 -7.45
N THR A 57 24.38 10.16 -6.25
CA THR A 57 25.14 8.94 -5.92
C THR A 57 24.21 7.90 -5.31
N GLY A 58 24.33 6.64 -5.73
CA GLY A 58 23.47 5.55 -5.25
C GLY A 58 21.99 5.78 -5.54
N PHE A 59 21.11 5.04 -4.87
CA PHE A 59 19.66 5.14 -5.07
C PHE A 59 19.01 6.41 -4.45
N ASN A 60 19.78 7.48 -4.23
CA ASN A 60 19.29 8.74 -3.66
C ASN A 60 18.39 9.54 -4.63
N LEU A 61 17.13 9.78 -4.30
CA LEU A 61 16.18 10.55 -5.12
C LEU A 61 16.29 12.07 -4.92
N GLY A 62 17.00 12.52 -3.89
CA GLY A 62 17.17 13.94 -3.52
C GLY A 62 16.55 14.26 -2.16
N ASN A 63 16.95 15.38 -1.54
CA ASN A 63 16.47 15.79 -0.21
C ASN A 63 16.55 14.67 0.86
N GLU A 64 17.68 13.94 0.87
CA GLU A 64 17.92 12.80 1.80
C GLU A 64 16.94 11.61 1.65
N THR A 65 16.18 11.55 0.56
CA THR A 65 15.31 10.41 0.26
C THR A 65 16.04 9.36 -0.59
N VAL A 66 15.90 8.09 -0.21
CA VAL A 66 16.43 6.92 -0.93
C VAL A 66 15.27 6.21 -1.61
N ALA A 67 15.49 5.67 -2.80
CA ALA A 67 14.48 4.86 -3.49
C ALA A 67 14.11 3.63 -2.65
N PRO A 68 12.83 3.32 -2.48
CA PRO A 68 12.40 2.18 -1.69
C PRO A 68 12.85 0.87 -2.34
N ILE A 69 13.16 -0.12 -1.50
CA ILE A 69 13.38 -1.50 -1.92
C ILE A 69 12.04 -2.21 -1.77
N ASP A 70 11.43 -2.54 -2.89
CA ASP A 70 10.12 -3.18 -2.92
C ASP A 70 10.26 -4.69 -3.10
N PRO A 71 9.37 -5.50 -2.51
CA PRO A 71 9.30 -6.93 -2.81
C PRO A 71 8.91 -7.11 -4.28
N TRP A 72 9.72 -7.85 -5.03
CA TRP A 72 9.42 -8.18 -6.41
C TRP A 72 8.56 -9.43 -6.47
N ILE A 73 7.32 -9.27 -6.91
CA ILE A 73 6.32 -10.34 -6.94
C ILE A 73 6.14 -10.85 -8.38
N VAL A 74 6.26 -12.16 -8.57
CA VAL A 74 6.01 -12.86 -9.84
C VAL A 74 5.03 -13.98 -9.59
N GLU A 75 3.95 -14.03 -10.37
CA GLU A 75 2.91 -15.08 -10.25
C GLU A 75 2.29 -15.20 -8.84
N GLY A 76 2.27 -14.10 -8.08
CA GLY A 76 1.73 -14.06 -6.71
C GLY A 76 2.72 -14.48 -5.61
N GLU A 77 3.96 -14.81 -5.97
CA GLU A 77 5.03 -15.17 -5.03
C GLU A 77 6.15 -14.13 -5.00
N THR A 78 6.79 -13.95 -3.85
CA THR A 78 8.00 -13.13 -3.75
C THR A 78 9.15 -13.80 -4.50
N ALA A 79 9.54 -13.19 -5.61
CA ALA A 79 10.63 -13.62 -6.47
C ALA A 79 11.98 -12.99 -6.09
N GLY A 80 11.94 -11.95 -5.25
CA GLY A 80 13.13 -11.13 -5.00
C GLY A 80 12.81 -9.76 -4.42
N PHE A 81 13.77 -8.86 -4.59
CA PHE A 81 13.60 -7.43 -4.37
C PHE A 81 13.86 -6.66 -5.65
N ILE A 82 13.20 -5.52 -5.80
CA ILE A 82 13.40 -4.58 -6.89
C ILE A 82 13.59 -3.18 -6.34
N GLN A 83 14.54 -2.46 -6.91
CA GLN A 83 14.80 -1.07 -6.60
C GLN A 83 14.99 -0.31 -7.90
N TYR A 84 14.40 0.88 -8.00
CA TYR A 84 14.46 1.69 -9.20
C TYR A 84 14.84 3.14 -8.86
N ALA A 85 15.84 3.67 -9.56
CA ALA A 85 16.14 5.09 -9.52
C ALA A 85 16.75 5.58 -10.83
N ARG A 86 16.21 6.67 -11.37
CA ARG A 86 16.81 7.47 -12.45
C ARG A 86 17.30 6.61 -13.63
N ASN A 87 16.41 5.81 -14.22
CA ASN A 87 16.64 4.86 -15.34
C ASN A 87 17.43 3.59 -15.01
N LEU A 88 17.88 3.41 -13.76
CA LEU A 88 18.48 2.16 -13.31
C LEU A 88 17.48 1.35 -12.51
N THR A 89 17.25 0.10 -12.92
CA THR A 89 16.51 -0.90 -12.15
C THR A 89 17.50 -1.96 -11.67
N TYR A 90 17.49 -2.24 -10.37
CA TYR A 90 18.21 -3.36 -9.78
C TYR A 90 17.22 -4.42 -9.30
N ILE A 91 17.51 -5.68 -9.58
CA ILE A 91 16.66 -6.83 -9.19
C ILE A 91 17.53 -7.89 -8.52
N LEU A 92 17.21 -8.22 -7.27
CA LEU A 92 17.80 -9.35 -6.56
C LEU A 92 16.88 -10.55 -6.69
N PHE A 93 17.36 -11.63 -7.31
CA PHE A 93 16.62 -12.88 -7.44
C PHE A 93 16.81 -13.79 -6.24
N HIS A 94 15.71 -14.10 -5.55
CA HIS A 94 15.72 -15.13 -4.51
C HIS A 94 15.90 -16.53 -5.09
N ASN A 95 16.65 -17.35 -4.36
CA ASN A 95 16.90 -18.75 -4.69
C ASN A 95 17.52 -18.94 -6.10
N ALA A 96 18.43 -18.05 -6.49
CA ALA A 96 19.16 -18.12 -7.76
C ALA A 96 20.67 -17.93 -7.53
N GLY A 97 21.50 -18.63 -8.31
CA GLY A 97 22.94 -18.43 -8.33
C GLY A 97 23.37 -17.57 -9.52
N HIS A 98 24.61 -17.76 -9.98
CA HIS A 98 25.22 -17.01 -11.08
C HIS A 98 24.39 -17.06 -12.38
N MET A 99 23.85 -18.22 -12.72
CA MET A 99 23.02 -18.40 -13.92
C MET A 99 21.54 -18.28 -13.56
N VAL A 100 21.07 -17.06 -13.28
CA VAL A 100 19.67 -16.80 -12.88
C VAL A 100 18.64 -17.46 -13.82
N PRO A 101 18.73 -17.37 -15.17
CA PRO A 101 17.77 -18.02 -16.04
C PRO A 101 17.79 -19.55 -15.97
N TYR A 102 18.93 -20.15 -15.62
CA TYR A 102 19.05 -21.60 -15.42
C TYR A 102 18.37 -22.03 -14.12
N ASN A 103 18.53 -21.27 -13.03
CA ASN A 103 17.90 -21.59 -11.75
C ASN A 103 16.40 -21.23 -11.73
N GLN A 104 16.03 -20.08 -12.32
CA GLN A 104 14.71 -19.46 -12.20
C GLN A 104 14.19 -18.99 -13.58
N GLY A 105 13.94 -19.94 -14.48
CA GLY A 105 13.50 -19.66 -15.86
C GLY A 105 12.19 -18.87 -15.97
N ARG A 106 11.18 -19.16 -15.13
CA ARG A 106 9.91 -18.41 -15.13
C ARG A 106 10.08 -16.97 -14.68
N ARG A 107 10.81 -16.76 -13.58
CA ARG A 107 11.08 -15.44 -13.02
C ARG A 107 11.94 -14.59 -13.97
N SER A 108 12.96 -15.17 -14.60
CA SER A 108 13.79 -14.45 -15.59
C SER A 108 12.99 -14.03 -16.83
N ARG A 109 12.06 -14.87 -17.30
CA ARG A 109 11.11 -14.47 -18.35
C ARG A 109 10.22 -13.32 -17.89
N ALA A 110 9.70 -13.37 -16.67
CA ALA A 110 8.88 -12.31 -16.12
C ALA A 110 9.64 -10.97 -16.04
N MET A 111 10.90 -10.99 -15.59
CA MET A 111 11.80 -9.83 -15.61
C MET A 111 11.95 -9.27 -17.03
N LEU A 112 12.26 -10.11 -18.02
CA LEU A 112 12.43 -9.67 -19.41
C LEU A 112 11.15 -9.03 -19.96
N HIS A 113 10.00 -9.67 -19.69
CA HIS A 113 8.71 -9.15 -20.09
C HIS A 113 8.41 -7.80 -19.43
N GLN A 114 8.68 -7.67 -18.13
CA GLN A 114 8.52 -6.42 -17.40
C GLN A 114 9.44 -5.33 -17.95
N PHE A 115 10.71 -5.62 -18.25
CA PHE A 115 11.64 -4.66 -18.83
C PHE A 115 11.17 -4.13 -20.19
N ILE A 116 10.74 -5.03 -21.09
CA ILE A 116 10.24 -4.64 -22.41
C ILE A 116 8.98 -3.77 -22.26
N GLN A 117 8.05 -4.15 -21.38
CA GLN A 117 6.82 -3.40 -21.14
C GLN A 117 7.08 -2.02 -20.52
N LEU A 118 8.01 -1.91 -19.57
CA LEU A 118 8.40 -0.63 -18.96
C LEU A 118 8.93 0.38 -19.99
N ASN A 119 9.62 -0.11 -21.02
CA ASN A 119 10.09 0.73 -22.11
C ASN A 119 8.95 1.19 -23.04
N LEU A 120 7.96 0.33 -23.27
CA LEU A 120 6.76 0.68 -24.04
C LEU A 120 5.88 1.69 -23.28
N THR A 121 5.79 1.60 -21.96
CA THR A 121 5.00 2.57 -21.18
C THR A 121 5.73 3.90 -21.02
N HIS A 122 7.06 3.94 -20.86
CA HIS A 122 7.82 5.20 -20.85
C HIS A 122 7.73 5.95 -22.19
N SER A 123 7.89 5.26 -23.32
CA SER A 123 7.75 5.87 -24.65
C SER A 123 6.34 6.41 -24.88
N ASN A 124 5.31 5.65 -24.52
CA ASN A 124 3.93 6.10 -24.61
C ASN A 124 3.63 7.26 -23.65
N ASN A 125 4.16 7.24 -22.42
CA ASN A 125 3.95 8.31 -21.44
C ASN A 125 4.67 9.61 -21.81
N GLN A 126 5.88 9.57 -22.39
CA GLN A 126 6.51 10.79 -22.93
C GLN A 126 5.69 11.42 -24.07
N THR A 127 4.99 10.59 -24.85
CA THR A 127 4.08 11.06 -25.90
C THR A 127 2.76 11.60 -25.34
N MET A 128 2.35 11.15 -24.15
CA MET A 128 1.07 11.50 -23.50
C MET A 128 1.19 12.60 -22.41
N GLU A 129 2.35 12.75 -21.74
CA GLU A 129 2.64 13.84 -20.79
C GLU A 129 2.64 15.21 -21.47
N ASN A 130 2.95 15.25 -22.76
CA ASN A 130 2.81 16.46 -23.55
C ASN A 130 1.35 16.86 -23.81
N ASN A 131 0.35 16.03 -23.44
CA ASN A 131 -1.03 16.28 -23.84
C ASN A 131 -2.12 16.14 -22.78
N ASN A 132 -1.93 15.61 -21.56
CA ASN A 132 -3.04 15.59 -20.60
C ASN A 132 -2.64 15.59 -19.12
N THR A 133 -3.37 16.43 -18.37
CA THR A 133 -3.40 16.55 -16.91
C THR A 133 -3.43 15.20 -16.22
N GLY A 134 -2.38 14.92 -15.45
CA GLY A 134 -2.19 13.68 -14.71
C GLY A 134 -3.30 13.43 -13.69
N VAL A 135 -4.15 12.46 -14.00
CA VAL A 135 -4.94 11.72 -13.01
C VAL A 135 -4.67 10.23 -13.21
N ASN A 136 -4.01 9.63 -12.23
CA ASN A 136 -3.62 8.22 -12.25
C ASN A 136 -4.86 7.30 -12.37
N PRO A 137 -4.94 6.41 -13.38
CA PRO A 137 -6.13 5.60 -13.65
C PRO A 137 -6.39 4.54 -12.57
N ILE A 138 -5.36 4.15 -11.83
CA ILE A 138 -5.46 3.18 -10.71
C ILE A 138 -6.16 3.83 -9.52
N MET A 139 -5.74 5.05 -9.12
CA MET A 139 -6.31 5.78 -7.98
C MET A 139 -7.78 6.16 -8.24
N HIS A 140 -8.13 6.53 -9.48
CA HIS A 140 -9.51 6.79 -9.88
C HIS A 140 -10.42 5.56 -9.73
N ARG A 141 -9.91 4.35 -10.02
CA ARG A 141 -10.68 3.11 -9.88
C ARG A 141 -10.98 2.81 -8.41
N TYR A 142 -10.00 2.97 -7.52
CA TYR A 142 -10.19 2.79 -6.07
C TYR A 142 -11.14 3.83 -5.48
N PHE A 143 -11.00 5.10 -5.86
CA PHE A 143 -11.88 6.19 -5.40
C PHE A 143 -13.33 5.97 -5.82
N LYS A 144 -13.57 5.51 -7.05
CA LYS A 144 -14.91 5.18 -7.55
C LYS A 144 -15.55 4.02 -6.81
N HIS A 145 -14.79 2.95 -6.53
CA HIS A 145 -15.31 1.82 -5.75
C HIS A 145 -15.59 2.18 -4.29
N PHE A 146 -14.73 3.00 -3.68
CA PHE A 146 -14.93 3.47 -2.31
C PHE A 146 -16.23 4.27 -2.17
N ILE A 147 -16.48 5.22 -3.09
CA ILE A 147 -17.70 6.02 -3.10
C ILE A 147 -18.96 5.14 -3.27
N LEU A 148 -18.93 4.17 -4.19
CA LEU A 148 -20.05 3.26 -4.42
C LEU A 148 -20.38 2.43 -3.17
N ILE A 149 -19.37 1.93 -2.46
CA ILE A 149 -19.56 1.14 -1.24
C ILE A 149 -20.21 1.99 -0.15
N VAL A 150 -19.72 3.22 0.08
CA VAL A 150 -20.26 4.13 1.11
C VAL A 150 -21.72 4.47 0.84
N PHE A 151 -22.09 4.82 -0.41
CA PHE A 151 -23.49 5.12 -0.75
C PHE A 151 -24.41 3.90 -0.56
N THR A 152 -23.93 2.70 -0.89
CA THR A 152 -24.73 1.47 -0.75
C THR A 152 -25.02 1.14 0.71
N VAL A 153 -24.03 1.31 1.59
CA VAL A 153 -24.19 1.09 3.04
C VAL A 153 -25.14 2.12 3.67
N ILE A 154 -25.03 3.39 3.27
CA ILE A 154 -25.91 4.45 3.78
C ILE A 154 -27.37 4.22 3.34
N ILE A 155 -27.60 3.94 2.06
CA ILE A 155 -28.96 3.70 1.53
C ILE A 155 -29.60 2.48 2.20
N THR A 156 -28.85 1.38 2.35
CA THR A 156 -29.38 0.17 3.01
C THR A 156 -29.66 0.40 4.49
N GLY A 157 -28.82 1.15 5.21
CA GLY A 157 -29.05 1.52 6.60
C GLY A 157 -30.30 2.39 6.80
N ILE A 158 -30.52 3.38 5.93
CA ILE A 158 -31.72 4.24 5.96
C ILE A 158 -32.97 3.42 5.65
N ALA A 159 -32.93 2.55 4.64
CA ALA A 159 -34.06 1.68 4.30
C ALA A 159 -34.42 0.73 5.45
N LEU A 160 -33.42 0.10 6.08
CA LEU A 160 -33.64 -0.86 7.16
C LEU A 160 -34.23 -0.18 8.41
N THR A 161 -33.70 0.99 8.78
CA THR A 161 -34.23 1.78 9.91
C THR A 161 -35.65 2.28 9.65
N GLY A 162 -35.97 2.66 8.41
CA GLY A 162 -37.33 3.00 7.99
C GLY A 162 -38.31 1.82 8.08
N ILE A 163 -37.91 0.64 7.62
CA ILE A 163 -38.72 -0.58 7.67
C ILE A 163 -39.00 -1.00 9.12
N ILE A 164 -37.99 -0.98 9.99
CA ILE A 164 -38.15 -1.33 11.41
C ILE A 164 -39.14 -0.37 12.10
N ARG A 165 -39.04 0.95 11.85
CA ARG A 165 -39.97 1.94 12.41
C ARG A 165 -41.39 1.77 11.87
N TYR A 166 -41.54 1.45 10.59
CA TYR A 166 -42.86 1.18 9.98
C TYR A 166 -43.57 0.00 10.64
N PHE A 167 -42.86 -1.11 10.86
CA PHE A 167 -43.44 -2.28 11.53
C PHE A 167 -43.70 -2.05 13.02
N ALA A 168 -42.84 -1.29 13.71
CA ALA A 168 -43.07 -0.90 15.10
C ALA A 168 -44.35 -0.04 15.26
N CYS A 169 -44.59 0.91 14.34
CA CYS A 169 -45.78 1.76 14.35
C CYS A 169 -47.05 0.96 14.02
N LYS A 170 -47.00 0.07 13.02
CA LYS A 170 -48.15 -0.78 12.65
C LYS A 170 -48.58 -1.74 13.77
N ARG A 171 -47.64 -2.17 14.63
CA ARG A 171 -47.93 -3.04 15.79
C ARG A 171 -48.64 -2.32 16.94
N GLN A 172 -48.53 -1.00 17.03
CA GLN A 172 -49.10 -0.21 18.14
C GLN A 172 -50.57 0.19 17.88
N GLN A 173 -51.06 0.07 16.64
CA GLN A 173 -52.42 0.45 16.26
C GLN A 173 -53.48 -0.64 16.44
N SER A 174 -53.07 -1.88 16.76
CA SER A 174 -54.00 -3.02 16.94
C SER A 174 -54.44 -3.25 18.39
N VAL A 175 -54.04 -2.41 19.35
CA VAL A 175 -54.39 -2.54 20.76
C VAL A 175 -54.93 -1.21 21.27
N ILE A 176 -56.23 -0.95 21.09
CA ILE A 176 -57.11 -0.11 21.94
C ILE A 176 -58.53 -0.24 21.35
N THR A 177 -59.40 -1.00 22.01
CA THR A 177 -60.80 -0.63 22.32
C THR A 177 -61.43 -1.71 23.20
N VAL A 178 -61.58 -1.44 24.49
CA VAL A 178 -62.66 -2.00 25.33
C VAL A 178 -63.04 -0.93 26.36
N PRO A 179 -64.31 -0.53 26.48
CA PRO A 179 -64.72 0.45 27.48
C PRO A 179 -64.95 -0.26 28.81
N TYR A 180 -64.32 0.21 29.89
CA TYR A 180 -64.55 -0.32 31.22
C TYR A 180 -65.45 0.62 32.03
N HIS A 181 -66.57 0.05 32.48
CA HIS A 181 -67.61 0.64 33.30
C HIS A 181 -67.18 0.58 34.79
N SER A 182 -67.27 1.69 35.52
CA SER A 182 -67.09 1.73 36.99
C SER A 182 -68.33 1.18 37.71
N PRO A 183 -68.17 0.50 38.87
CA PRO A 183 -68.43 1.24 40.12
C PRO A 183 -67.55 0.87 41.33
N ASN A 184 -67.57 1.82 42.27
CA ASN A 184 -66.93 1.89 43.59
C ASN A 184 -67.11 0.66 44.51
N LEU A 185 -66.15 0.40 45.42
CA LEU A 185 -66.33 0.48 46.89
C LEU A 185 -65.06 0.08 47.71
N PHE A 186 -64.89 0.74 48.86
CA PHE A 186 -64.12 0.37 50.08
C PHE A 186 -62.58 0.57 50.19
N ARG A 187 -62.21 1.84 50.43
CA ARG A 187 -61.55 2.39 51.65
C ARG A 187 -60.84 1.43 52.64
N SER A 188 -59.52 1.61 52.80
CA SER A 188 -58.86 1.69 54.12
C SER A 188 -57.54 2.48 54.09
N LYS A 189 -57.51 3.57 54.88
CA LYS A 189 -56.44 4.15 55.75
C LYS A 189 -54.97 3.88 55.34
N GLN A 190 -54.03 4.83 55.21
CA GLN A 190 -53.70 6.02 56.01
C GLN A 190 -52.75 6.94 55.20
N GLN A 191 -52.91 8.27 55.35
CA GLN A 191 -52.09 9.38 54.80
C GLN A 191 -50.89 9.71 55.74
N PRO A 192 -50.13 10.82 55.57
CA PRO A 192 -49.24 11.20 54.46
C PRO A 192 -47.88 11.76 55.00
N THR A 193 -46.89 12.03 54.15
CA THR A 193 -46.01 13.20 54.35
C THR A 193 -45.32 13.57 53.03
N THR A 194 -45.13 14.87 52.85
CA THR A 194 -44.80 15.54 51.60
C THR A 194 -43.68 16.56 51.86
N TYR A 195 -42.94 16.94 50.80
CA TYR A 195 -42.08 18.14 50.66
C TYR A 195 -40.69 18.07 51.35
N THR A 196 -39.58 18.66 50.89
CA THR A 196 -39.17 19.41 49.69
C THR A 196 -37.64 19.60 49.80
N LEU A 197 -36.95 19.66 48.65
CA LEU A 197 -35.63 20.25 48.33
C LEU A 197 -34.70 20.72 49.47
N LEU A 198 -33.42 20.30 49.45
CA LEU A 198 -32.27 21.22 49.46
C LEU A 198 -30.92 20.52 49.24
N ASN A 199 -30.10 21.25 48.50
CA ASN A 199 -28.75 21.01 48.01
C ASN A 199 -27.73 20.75 49.15
N ARG A 200 -26.85 19.74 49.00
CA ARG A 200 -25.63 19.65 49.82
C ARG A 200 -24.50 18.94 49.07
N ASN A 201 -23.53 19.74 48.62
CA ASN A 201 -22.20 19.32 48.23
C ASN A 201 -21.57 18.41 49.31
N ARG A 202 -20.88 17.35 48.88
CA ARG A 202 -19.57 17.03 49.43
C ARG A 202 -18.77 16.13 48.48
N ASP A 203 -17.75 16.76 47.91
CA ASP A 203 -16.52 16.14 47.44
C ASP A 203 -15.87 15.32 48.56
N VAL A 204 -15.52 14.06 48.28
CA VAL A 204 -14.50 13.25 48.96
C VAL A 204 -13.96 12.29 47.89
N LEU A 205 -12.93 12.70 47.15
CA LEU A 205 -11.51 12.39 47.35
C LEU A 205 -11.13 11.06 46.68
N ASP A 206 -10.68 11.20 45.43
CA ASP A 206 -10.07 10.16 44.60
C ASP A 206 -8.67 9.77 45.10
N ASP A 207 -8.38 8.50 44.88
CA ASP A 207 -7.16 7.80 45.25
C ASP A 207 -5.91 8.27 44.49
N LYS A 208 -4.83 8.08 45.22
CA LYS A 208 -3.43 8.42 44.96
C LYS A 208 -2.75 7.52 43.92
N ILE A 209 -1.89 8.17 43.11
CA ILE A 209 -0.46 7.85 42.83
C ILE A 209 -0.18 6.57 42.03
N SER A 210 0.75 6.54 41.08
CA SER A 210 1.47 7.54 40.28
C SER A 210 2.22 6.77 39.19
N ALA A 211 2.60 7.50 38.14
CA ALA A 211 3.87 7.25 37.46
C ALA A 211 5.02 7.87 38.27
#